data_AF-A0A6J7IFH8-F1
#
_entry.id   AF-A0A6J7IFH8-F1
#
_cell.length_a   1.000
_cell.length_b   1.000
_cell.length_c   1.000
_cell.angle_alpha   90.00
_cell.angle_beta   90.00
_cell.angle_gamma   90.00
#
_symmetry.space_group_name_H-M   'P 1'
#
loop_
_entity.id
_entity.type
_entity.pdbx_description
1 polymer ?
#
loop_
_entity_poly.entity_id
_entity_poly.type
_entity_poly.pdbx_seq_one_letter_code
_entity_poly.pdbx_strand_id
1 'polypeptide(L)'
;MHRSALPRPTAQFRVLDAAEDEVARVDWAFEEQKLAVEYDGEGHLTRLGPDRQRMNRLQAAGWRIFYVTAADLHHPERLVARIAAALATR
;
A
#
# COMPACT_ATOMS: atom_id res chain seq x y z
N MET A 1 -1.58 16.99 -16.14
CA MET A 1 -0.79 15.84 -15.63
C MET A 1 -0.12 16.27 -14.34
N HIS A 2 -0.67 15.91 -13.17
CA HIS A 2 -0.05 16.27 -11.88
C HIS A 2 1.14 15.36 -11.63
N ARG A 3 2.35 15.89 -11.85
CA ARG A 3 3.60 15.24 -11.47
C ARG A 3 3.74 15.45 -9.95
N SER A 4 3.32 14.46 -9.17
CA SER A 4 3.62 14.43 -7.75
C SER A 4 5.15 14.36 -7.57
N ALA A 5 5.69 15.04 -6.55
CA ALA A 5 7.12 14.95 -6.20
C ALA A 5 7.49 13.60 -5.56
N LEU A 6 6.51 12.73 -5.38
CA LEU A 6 6.70 11.39 -4.85
C LEU A 6 7.49 10.51 -5.83
N PRO A 7 8.25 9.52 -5.33
CA PRO A 7 8.76 8.43 -6.16
C PRO A 7 7.61 7.78 -6.95
N ARG A 8 7.92 7.18 -8.09
CA ARG A 8 6.91 6.47 -8.87
C ARG A 8 6.64 5.11 -8.20
N PRO A 9 5.41 4.81 -7.76
CA PRO A 9 5.12 3.49 -7.23
C PRO A 9 5.04 2.45 -8.37
N THR A 10 5.34 1.20 -8.03
CA THR A 10 5.14 0.05 -8.91
C THR A 10 3.75 -0.52 -8.67
N ALA A 11 2.95 -0.66 -9.72
CA ALA A 11 1.60 -1.19 -9.63
C ALA A 11 1.59 -2.73 -9.59
N GLN A 12 0.61 -3.32 -8.91
CA GLN A 12 0.38 -4.77 -8.81
C GLN A 12 1.63 -5.56 -8.37
N PHE A 13 2.38 -4.96 -7.44
CA PHE A 13 3.68 -5.44 -7.01
C PHE A 13 3.55 -6.70 -6.16
N ARG A 14 4.42 -7.68 -6.40
CA ARG A 14 4.51 -8.94 -5.65
C ARG A 14 5.55 -8.78 -4.55
N VAL A 15 5.12 -8.86 -3.31
CA VAL A 15 6.03 -8.96 -2.18
C VAL A 15 6.47 -10.40 -2.06
N LEU A 16 7.77 -10.63 -2.15
CA LEU A 16 8.40 -11.94 -1.96
C LEU A 16 9.09 -11.97 -0.59
N ASP A 17 9.19 -13.15 0.00
CA ASP A 17 10.03 -13.38 1.18
C ASP A 17 11.48 -13.72 0.78
N ALA A 18 12.31 -14.07 1.77
CA ALA A 18 13.70 -14.43 1.55
C ALA A 18 13.91 -15.73 0.76
N ALA A 19 12.89 -16.58 0.64
CA ALA A 19 12.90 -17.79 -0.15
C ALA A 19 12.35 -17.58 -1.58
N GLU A 20 12.08 -16.32 -1.96
CA GLU A 20 11.44 -15.92 -3.21
C GLU A 20 9.97 -16.38 -3.35
N ASP A 21 9.35 -16.80 -2.26
CA ASP A 21 7.93 -17.18 -2.23
C ASP A 21 7.03 -15.94 -2.17
N GLU A 22 5.91 -15.96 -2.91
CA GLU A 22 4.96 -14.84 -2.92
C GLU A 22 4.21 -14.74 -1.59
N VAL A 23 4.48 -13.67 -0.86
CA VAL A 23 3.81 -13.33 0.38
C VAL A 23 2.43 -12.75 0.09
N ALA A 24 2.39 -11.74 -0.78
CA ALA A 24 1.17 -11.04 -1.17
C ALA A 24 1.40 -10.21 -2.44
N ARG A 25 0.29 -9.80 -3.06
CA ARG A 25 0.26 -8.77 -4.08
C ARG A 25 -0.41 -7.52 -3.54
N VAL A 26 0.15 -6.35 -3.86
CA VAL A 26 -0.34 -5.04 -3.44
C VAL A 26 -0.64 -4.16 -4.64
N ASP A 27 -1.64 -3.28 -4.53
CA ASP A 27 -2.04 -2.42 -5.65
C ASP A 27 -0.92 -1.51 -6.11
N TRP A 28 -0.21 -0.89 -5.17
CA TRP A 28 0.96 -0.06 -5.42
C TRP A 28 2.03 -0.24 -4.34
N ALA A 29 3.30 -0.27 -4.76
CA ALA A 29 4.44 -0.38 -3.85
C ALA A 29 5.45 0.74 -4.07
N PHE A 30 5.94 1.30 -2.97
CA PHE A 30 7.19 2.04 -2.89
C PHE A 30 8.24 1.11 -2.29
N GLU A 31 8.96 0.42 -3.16
CA GLU A 31 9.78 -0.75 -2.83
C GLU A 31 10.92 -0.40 -1.86
N GLU A 32 11.61 0.71 -2.11
CA GLU A 32 12.73 1.16 -1.26
C GLU A 32 12.28 1.50 0.18
N GLN A 33 11.06 2.01 0.33
CA GLN A 33 10.48 2.39 1.62
C GLN A 33 9.64 1.26 2.24
N LYS A 34 9.50 0.13 1.54
CA LYS A 34 8.58 -0.96 1.90
C LYS A 34 7.18 -0.45 2.28
N LEU A 35 6.65 0.51 1.51
CA LEU A 35 5.31 1.04 1.71
C LEU A 35 4.37 0.50 0.62
N ALA A 36 3.40 -0.30 1.03
CA ALA A 36 2.28 -0.73 0.19
C ALA A 36 1.14 0.28 0.31
N VAL A 37 0.56 0.67 -0.82
CA VAL A 37 -0.64 1.49 -0.91
C VAL A 37 -1.74 0.65 -1.53
N GLU A 38 -2.84 0.48 -0.80
CA GLU A 38 -3.96 -0.40 -1.15
C GLU A 38 -5.23 0.43 -1.29
N TYR A 39 -6.01 0.20 -2.34
CA TYR A 39 -7.31 0.85 -2.46
C TYR A 39 -8.38 0.04 -1.71
N ASP A 40 -8.97 0.64 -0.69
CA ASP A 40 -10.07 0.07 0.09
C ASP A 40 -11.41 0.67 -0.40
N GLY A 41 -12.04 -0.04 -1.33
CA GLY A 41 -13.37 0.30 -1.83
C GLY A 41 -14.49 -0.08 -0.84
N GLU A 42 -15.68 0.49 -1.01
CA GLU A 42 -16.86 0.34 -0.12
C GLU A 42 -17.38 -1.11 0.07
N GLY A 43 -16.74 -2.13 -0.48
CA GLY A 43 -17.18 -3.53 -0.47
C GLY A 43 -16.44 -4.49 0.47
N HIS A 44 -15.50 -4.03 1.30
CA HIS A 44 -14.53 -4.93 1.98
C HIS A 44 -15.02 -5.61 3.27
N LEU A 45 -16.29 -5.44 3.64
CA LEU A 45 -16.86 -5.98 4.89
C LEU A 45 -16.99 -7.52 4.91
N THR A 46 -16.78 -8.23 3.80
CA THR A 46 -16.93 -9.70 3.71
C THR A 46 -15.61 -10.50 3.71
N ARG A 47 -14.43 -9.88 3.78
CA ARG A 47 -13.12 -10.59 3.66
C ARG A 47 -12.13 -10.40 4.83
N LEU A 48 -12.62 -9.97 6.00
CA LEU A 48 -11.79 -9.61 7.17
C LEU A 48 -10.72 -10.66 7.58
N GLY A 49 -10.99 -11.97 7.41
CA GLY A 49 -10.07 -13.05 7.81
C GLY A 49 -8.84 -13.19 6.89
N PRO A 50 -9.04 -13.57 5.62
CA PRO A 50 -7.95 -13.65 4.64
C PRO A 50 -7.16 -12.35 4.51
N ASP A 51 -7.83 -11.21 4.69
CA ASP A 51 -7.18 -9.91 4.60
C ASP A 51 -6.24 -9.65 5.80
N ARG A 52 -6.67 -9.97 7.03
CA ARG A 52 -5.79 -9.87 8.21
C ARG A 52 -4.55 -10.74 8.12
N GLN A 53 -4.67 -11.98 7.63
CA GLN A 53 -3.51 -12.84 7.43
C GLN A 53 -2.55 -12.27 6.37
N ARG A 54 -3.08 -11.72 5.28
CA ARG A 54 -2.29 -11.01 4.26
C ARG A 54 -1.57 -9.80 4.85
N MET A 55 -2.27 -8.95 5.61
CA MET A 55 -1.65 -7.80 6.30
C MET A 55 -0.56 -8.23 7.27
N ASN A 56 -0.79 -9.27 8.06
CA ASN A 56 0.20 -9.76 9.02
C ASN A 56 1.47 -10.25 8.33
N ARG A 57 1.34 -10.97 7.20
CA ARG A 57 2.51 -11.43 6.45
C ARG A 57 3.29 -10.28 5.81
N LEU A 58 2.59 -9.28 5.26
CA LEU A 58 3.23 -8.06 4.76
C LEU A 58 4.00 -7.33 5.88
N GLN A 59 3.38 -7.14 7.03
CA GLN A 59 4.04 -6.53 8.20
C GLN A 59 5.25 -7.35 8.68
N ALA A 60 5.13 -8.68 8.71
CA ALA A 60 6.25 -9.56 9.07
C ALA A 60 7.41 -9.46 8.06
N ALA A 61 7.14 -9.19 6.78
CA ALA A 61 8.15 -8.90 5.75
C ALA A 61 8.73 -7.46 5.85
N GLY A 62 8.32 -6.69 6.87
CA GLY A 62 8.76 -5.32 7.12
C GLY A 62 8.03 -4.28 6.28
N TRP A 63 6.87 -4.62 5.71
CA TRP A 63 6.08 -3.68 4.93
C TRP A 63 5.09 -2.92 5.79
N ARG A 64 5.00 -1.61 5.54
CA ARG A 64 3.93 -0.76 6.03
C ARG A 64 2.82 -0.69 4.98
N ILE A 65 1.58 -0.58 5.44
CA ILE A 65 0.40 -0.59 4.57
C ILE A 65 -0.36 0.71 4.78
N PHE A 66 -0.71 1.37 3.69
CA PHE A 66 -1.47 2.61 3.66
C PHE A 66 -2.72 2.40 2.82
N TYR A 67 -3.90 2.54 3.43
CA TYR A 67 -5.16 2.41 2.73
C TYR A 67 -5.61 3.74 2.13
N VAL A 68 -6.10 3.66 0.90
CA VAL A 68 -6.75 4.76 0.17
C VAL A 68 -8.22 4.40 0.00
N THR A 69 -9.10 5.22 0.52
CA THR A 69 -10.54 5.01 0.36
C THR A 69 -11.08 5.83 -0.82
N ALA A 70 -12.31 5.53 -1.26
CA ALA A 70 -13.03 6.39 -2.21
C ALA A 70 -13.12 7.84 -1.72
N ALA A 71 -13.30 8.05 -0.41
CA ALA A 71 -13.34 9.37 0.19
C ALA A 71 -12.01 10.14 0.06
N ASP A 72 -10.87 9.45 0.13
CA ASP A 72 -9.56 10.06 -0.05
C ASP A 72 -9.35 10.56 -1.49
N LEU A 73 -9.97 9.90 -2.48
CA LEU A 73 -9.88 10.30 -3.89
C LEU A 73 -10.59 11.61 -4.19
N HIS A 74 -11.55 12.03 -3.35
CA HIS A 74 -12.18 13.34 -3.44
C HIS A 74 -11.26 14.49 -2.97
N HIS A 75 -10.14 14.18 -2.32
CA HIS A 75 -9.17 15.15 -1.81
C HIS A 75 -7.73 14.77 -2.19
N PRO A 76 -7.39 14.78 -3.50
CA PRO A 76 -6.16 14.19 -4.01
C PRO A 76 -4.89 14.86 -3.45
N GLU A 77 -4.88 16.17 -3.25
CA GLU A 77 -3.78 16.90 -2.60
C GLU A 77 -3.52 16.43 -1.17
N ARG A 78 -4.57 16.20 -0.37
CA ARG A 78 -4.45 15.69 1.00
C ARG A 78 -3.96 14.24 1.01
N LEU A 79 -4.44 13.43 0.07
CA LEU A 79 -3.99 12.06 -0.11
C LEU A 79 -2.50 12.01 -0.44
N VAL A 80 -2.04 12.79 -1.42
CA VAL A 80 -0.63 12.88 -1.80
C VAL A 80 0.24 13.32 -0.62
N ALA A 81 -0.19 14.32 0.15
CA ALA A 81 0.54 14.78 1.34
C ALA A 81 0.67 13.69 2.42
N ARG A 82 -0.40 12.90 2.64
CA ARG A 82 -0.37 11.77 3.59
C ARG A 82 0.56 10.65 3.13
N ILE A 83 0.55 10.32 1.84
CA ILE A 83 1.48 9.33 1.27
C ILE A 83 2.93 9.84 1.41
N ALA A 84 3.18 11.13 1.14
CA ALA A 84 4.50 11.73 1.33
C ALA A 84 4.99 11.64 2.78
N ALA A 85 4.13 11.95 3.75
CA ALA A 85 4.47 11.80 5.16
C ALA A 85 4.75 10.33 5.54
N ALA A 86 3.98 9.39 5.00
CA ALA A 86 4.19 7.96 5.23
C ALA A 86 5.56 7.49 4.71
N LEU A 87 5.97 7.96 3.53
CA LEU A 87 7.28 7.68 2.92
C LEU A 87 8.46 8.33 3.68
N ALA A 88 8.24 9.47 4.31
CA ALA A 88 9.27 10.17 5.09
C ALA A 88 9.53 9.52 6.46
N THR A 89 8.59 8.73 6.97
CA THR A 89 8.72 8.02 8.24
C THR A 89 9.47 6.70 7.98
N ARG A 90 10.54 6.40 8.73
CA ARG A 90 11.24 5.11 8.69
C ARG A 90 10.73 4.19 9.78
#